data_AF-A0A939KRB3-F1
#
_entry.id   AF-A0A939KRB3-F1
#
_cell.length_a   1.000
_cell.length_b   1.000
_cell.length_c   1.000
_cell.angle_alpha   90.00
_cell.angle_beta   90.00
_cell.angle_gamma   90.00
#
_symmetry.space_group_name_H-M   'P 1'
#
loop_
_entity.id
_entity.type
_entity.pdbx_description
1 polymer ?
#
loop_
_entity_poly.entity_id
_entity_poly.type
_entity_poly.pdbx_seq_one_letter_code
_entity_poly.pdbx_strand_id
1 'polypeptide(L)'
;MTNRTGASDTALRALHLGLVGCGSMAGTVLRAVRAAGVPLAMVTVLARPGRNVAQVAQRLGLEPERVSVVFDVAGLIACAPHVVAECASQEAVRDVVPALLAARIETVVASVGALAQAETLARIAAADTGTLRVAAGAVGGMDALEAVRLSGLHAVTYVGRKPPAAWPGGYTDNAVVFEGSAREAALKFPRNANVAATVALAGLGFDATQVRLLADRECTNNVHEITFSGRCANGFFRMEGLPSPDNPRTSLTAGYSVARCVLASIGSCLAFS
;
A
#
# COMPACT_ATOMS: atom_id res chain seq x y z
N MET A 1 -37.43 6.11 -35.97
CA MET A 1 -36.83 4.76 -35.99
C MET A 1 -35.50 4.85 -36.72
N THR A 2 -34.40 4.88 -35.96
CA THR A 2 -33.07 4.43 -36.42
C THR A 2 -32.22 4.22 -35.16
N ASN A 3 -31.88 2.95 -34.93
CA ASN A 3 -31.06 2.43 -33.85
C ASN A 3 -29.71 3.17 -33.72
N ARG A 4 -29.36 3.59 -32.50
CA ARG A 4 -27.97 3.74 -32.06
C ARG A 4 -27.71 2.77 -30.91
N THR A 5 -27.64 1.48 -31.25
CA THR A 5 -26.94 0.48 -30.44
C THR A 5 -25.45 0.59 -30.73
N GLY A 6 -24.70 1.06 -29.75
CA GLY A 6 -23.25 1.20 -29.83
C GLY A 6 -22.66 1.70 -28.51
N ALA A 7 -23.21 1.24 -27.38
CA ALA A 7 -22.46 1.27 -26.13
C ALA A 7 -21.36 0.20 -26.26
N SER A 8 -20.11 0.63 -26.33
CA SER A 8 -18.95 -0.26 -26.34
C SER A 8 -18.90 -1.02 -25.03
N ASP A 9 -19.42 -2.25 -25.06
CA ASP A 9 -19.22 -3.27 -24.04
C ASP A 9 -17.72 -3.59 -23.97
N THR A 10 -17.01 -2.82 -23.14
CA THR A 10 -15.59 -3.10 -22.84
C THR A 10 -15.62 -4.14 -21.73
N ALA A 11 -15.88 -5.40 -22.11
CA ALA A 11 -15.80 -6.50 -21.17
C ALA A 11 -14.43 -6.44 -20.47
N LEU A 12 -14.43 -6.16 -19.16
CA LEU A 12 -13.21 -6.11 -18.37
C LEU A 12 -12.47 -7.43 -18.56
N ARG A 13 -11.23 -7.37 -19.08
CA ARG A 13 -10.38 -8.56 -19.25
C ARG A 13 -10.27 -9.29 -17.92
N ALA A 14 -10.47 -10.60 -17.93
CA ALA A 14 -10.35 -11.41 -16.73
C ALA A 14 -8.93 -11.28 -16.13
N LEU A 15 -8.88 -10.83 -14.88
CA LEU A 15 -7.67 -10.45 -14.17
C LEU A 15 -6.97 -11.70 -13.61
N HIS A 16 -5.70 -11.84 -13.96
CA HIS A 16 -4.73 -12.63 -13.22
C HIS A 16 -3.99 -11.74 -12.23
N LEU A 17 -4.29 -11.89 -10.94
CA LEU A 17 -3.69 -11.12 -9.85
C LEU A 17 -2.58 -11.93 -9.17
N GLY A 18 -1.40 -11.34 -9.05
CA GLY A 18 -0.35 -11.83 -8.18
C GLY A 18 -0.50 -11.27 -6.76
N LEU A 19 -0.28 -12.09 -5.74
CA LEU A 19 -0.28 -11.67 -4.35
C LEU A 19 1.02 -12.08 -3.67
N VAL A 20 1.73 -11.13 -3.07
CA VAL A 20 2.81 -11.45 -2.13
C VAL A 20 2.21 -11.45 -0.74
N GLY A 21 2.03 -12.65 -0.18
CA GLY A 21 1.31 -12.89 1.07
C GLY A 21 -0.18 -13.18 0.90
N CYS A 22 -0.74 -13.93 1.87
CA CYS A 22 -2.16 -14.34 1.92
C CYS A 22 -2.82 -14.01 3.28
N GLY A 23 -2.45 -12.86 3.87
CA GLY A 23 -3.03 -12.37 5.13
C GLY A 23 -4.33 -11.59 4.95
N SER A 24 -4.81 -10.96 6.02
CA SER A 24 -6.09 -10.22 6.04
C SER A 24 -6.15 -9.09 4.99
N MET A 25 -5.01 -8.43 4.71
CA MET A 25 -4.94 -7.39 3.67
C MET A 25 -5.17 -7.96 2.27
N ALA A 26 -4.55 -9.09 1.93
CA ALA A 26 -4.77 -9.79 0.66
C ALA A 26 -6.24 -10.20 0.49
N GLY A 27 -6.88 -10.69 1.56
CA GLY A 27 -8.32 -10.97 1.56
C GLY A 27 -9.17 -9.72 1.32
N THR A 28 -8.81 -8.58 1.92
CA THR A 28 -9.49 -7.30 1.69
C THR A 28 -9.36 -6.84 0.23
N VAL A 29 -8.16 -6.95 -0.35
CA VAL A 29 -7.90 -6.61 -1.77
C VAL A 29 -8.78 -7.46 -2.68
N LEU A 30 -8.80 -8.78 -2.48
CA LEU A 30 -9.62 -9.67 -3.30
C LEU A 30 -11.12 -9.39 -3.18
N ARG A 31 -11.62 -9.15 -1.97
CA ARG A 31 -13.04 -8.79 -1.76
C ARG A 31 -13.38 -7.50 -2.49
N ALA A 32 -12.53 -6.48 -2.40
CA ALA A 32 -12.76 -5.19 -3.05
C ALA A 32 -12.70 -5.30 -4.58
N VAL A 33 -11.73 -6.03 -5.13
CA VAL A 33 -11.61 -6.27 -6.57
C VAL A 33 -12.84 -7.03 -7.12
N ARG A 34 -13.31 -8.07 -6.41
CA ARG A 34 -14.54 -8.80 -6.77
C ARG A 34 -15.78 -7.92 -6.67
N ALA A 35 -15.89 -7.10 -5.63
CA ALA A 35 -17.02 -6.18 -5.44
C ALA A 35 -17.07 -5.08 -6.51
N ALA A 36 -15.92 -4.71 -7.09
CA ALA A 36 -15.84 -3.81 -8.23
C ALA A 36 -16.24 -4.46 -9.57
N GLY A 37 -16.69 -5.73 -9.55
CA GLY A 37 -17.14 -6.45 -10.74
C GLY A 37 -16.02 -6.94 -11.64
N VAL A 38 -14.77 -6.93 -11.17
CA VAL A 38 -13.61 -7.40 -11.96
C VAL A 38 -13.61 -8.93 -12.01
N PRO A 39 -13.73 -9.55 -13.19
CA PRO A 39 -13.65 -11.00 -13.30
C PRO A 39 -12.23 -11.48 -12.98
N LEU A 40 -12.08 -12.45 -12.07
CA LEU A 40 -10.78 -13.04 -11.72
C LEU A 40 -10.55 -14.33 -12.51
N ALA A 41 -9.54 -14.33 -13.40
CA ALA A 41 -9.11 -15.52 -14.11
C ALA A 41 -8.32 -16.46 -13.19
N MET A 42 -7.34 -15.91 -12.46
CA MET A 42 -6.39 -16.66 -11.64
C MET A 42 -5.83 -15.77 -10.54
N VAL A 43 -5.48 -16.37 -9.40
CA VAL A 43 -4.72 -15.72 -8.32
C VAL A 43 -3.47 -16.53 -8.04
N THR A 44 -2.29 -15.97 -8.35
CA THR A 44 -1.00 -16.60 -7.98
C THR A 44 -0.49 -15.99 -6.70
N VAL A 45 -0.28 -16.81 -5.67
CA VAL A 45 0.19 -16.37 -4.36
C VAL A 45 1.63 -16.79 -4.15
N LEU A 46 2.52 -15.82 -3.97
CA LEU A 46 3.84 -16.05 -3.40
C LEU A 46 3.70 -16.22 -1.89
N ALA A 47 3.93 -17.44 -1.41
CA ALA A 47 3.80 -17.82 0.00
C ALA A 47 5.10 -18.40 0.55
N ARG A 48 5.18 -18.49 1.89
CA ARG A 48 6.29 -19.22 2.54
C ARG A 48 6.16 -20.73 2.27
N PRO A 49 7.29 -21.46 2.19
CA PRO A 49 7.29 -22.91 2.05
C PRO A 49 6.36 -23.61 3.04
N GLY A 50 5.71 -24.69 2.59
CA GLY A 50 4.76 -25.48 3.40
C GLY A 50 3.30 -25.00 3.36
N ARG A 51 2.98 -23.95 2.61
CA ARG A 51 1.59 -23.61 2.26
C ARG A 51 1.15 -24.39 1.03
N ASN A 52 -0.07 -24.90 1.05
CA ASN A 52 -0.67 -25.58 -0.10
C ASN A 52 -1.84 -24.78 -0.69
N VAL A 53 -2.24 -25.14 -1.91
CA VAL A 53 -3.31 -24.47 -2.66
C VAL A 53 -4.63 -24.46 -1.88
N ALA A 54 -5.06 -25.59 -1.33
CA ALA A 54 -6.32 -25.70 -0.60
C ALA A 54 -6.41 -24.73 0.59
N GLN A 55 -5.35 -24.64 1.40
CA GLN A 55 -5.29 -23.73 2.55
C GLN A 55 -5.31 -22.26 2.12
N VAL A 56 -4.59 -21.92 1.04
CA VAL A 56 -4.54 -20.55 0.53
C VAL A 56 -5.89 -20.16 -0.09
N ALA A 57 -6.49 -21.04 -0.89
CA ALA A 57 -7.80 -20.85 -1.49
C ALA A 57 -8.89 -20.64 -0.43
N GLN A 58 -8.93 -21.49 0.60
CA GLN A 58 -9.85 -21.34 1.74
C GLN A 58 -9.68 -19.98 2.43
N ARG A 59 -8.45 -19.55 2.72
CA ARG A 59 -8.18 -18.26 3.38
C ARG A 59 -8.60 -17.06 2.56
N LEU A 60 -8.50 -17.16 1.24
CA LEU A 60 -8.84 -16.08 0.31
C LEU A 60 -10.31 -16.13 -0.15
N GLY A 61 -11.06 -17.17 0.25
CA GLY A 61 -12.45 -17.37 -0.18
C GLY A 61 -12.56 -17.61 -1.69
N LEU A 62 -11.64 -18.40 -2.23
CA LEU A 62 -11.56 -18.77 -3.64
C LEU A 62 -11.64 -20.29 -3.79
N GLU A 63 -12.07 -20.72 -4.98
CA GLU A 63 -11.99 -22.12 -5.36
C GLU A 63 -10.53 -22.53 -5.67
N PRO A 64 -10.08 -23.74 -5.29
CA PRO A 64 -8.70 -24.19 -5.48
C PRO A 64 -8.19 -24.09 -6.93
N GLU A 65 -9.04 -24.32 -7.93
CA GLU A 65 -8.68 -24.24 -9.35
C GLU A 65 -8.37 -22.82 -9.84
N ARG A 66 -8.77 -21.79 -9.07
CA ARG A 66 -8.46 -20.38 -9.35
C ARG A 66 -7.22 -19.89 -8.60
N VAL A 67 -6.50 -20.78 -7.93
CA VAL A 67 -5.35 -20.43 -7.08
C VAL A 67 -4.12 -21.23 -7.48
N SER A 68 -3.03 -20.50 -7.74
CA SER A 68 -1.69 -21.07 -7.83
C SER A 68 -0.86 -20.61 -6.64
N VAL A 69 0.01 -21.48 -6.11
CA VAL A 69 0.92 -21.14 -5.01
C VAL A 69 2.35 -21.38 -5.47
N VAL A 70 3.17 -20.34 -5.33
CA VAL A 70 4.60 -20.36 -5.62
C VAL A 70 5.38 -19.95 -4.37
N PHE A 71 6.65 -20.34 -4.30
CA PHE A 71 7.47 -20.17 -3.10
C PHE A 71 8.67 -19.24 -3.30
N ASP A 72 8.90 -18.78 -4.52
CA ASP A 72 9.93 -17.81 -4.86
C ASP A 72 9.43 -16.81 -5.93
N VAL A 73 10.19 -15.73 -6.09
CA VAL A 73 9.85 -14.66 -7.05
C VAL A 73 9.93 -15.15 -8.50
N ALA A 74 10.81 -16.11 -8.81
CA ALA A 74 10.94 -16.66 -10.16
C ALA A 74 9.66 -17.38 -10.59
N GLY A 75 9.06 -18.19 -9.70
CA GLY A 75 7.78 -18.84 -9.93
C GLY A 75 6.63 -17.85 -10.09
N LEU A 76 6.63 -16.75 -9.33
CA LEU A 76 5.63 -15.68 -9.49
C LEU A 76 5.77 -14.99 -10.86
N ILE A 77 7.00 -14.69 -11.28
CA ILE A 77 7.29 -14.11 -12.59
C ILE A 77 6.86 -15.05 -13.73
N ALA A 78 7.18 -16.35 -13.61
CA ALA A 78 6.83 -17.35 -14.62
C ALA A 78 5.31 -17.50 -14.82
N CYS A 79 4.50 -17.18 -13.81
CA CYS A 79 3.05 -17.14 -13.91
C CYS A 79 2.52 -15.91 -14.67
N ALA A 80 3.34 -14.89 -14.93
CA ALA A 80 3.00 -13.68 -15.67
C ALA A 80 1.67 -13.00 -15.23
N PRO A 81 1.47 -12.71 -13.92
CA PRO A 81 0.30 -11.96 -13.48
C PRO A 81 0.26 -10.57 -14.14
N HIS A 82 -0.94 -10.03 -14.37
CA HIS A 82 -1.10 -8.70 -14.97
C HIS A 82 -0.62 -7.60 -14.00
N VAL A 83 -0.86 -7.80 -12.71
CA VAL A 83 -0.45 -6.92 -11.63
C VAL A 83 -0.17 -7.75 -10.38
N VAL A 84 0.82 -7.35 -9.59
CA VAL A 84 1.11 -7.94 -8.28
C VAL A 84 0.76 -6.96 -7.18
N ALA A 85 0.06 -7.41 -6.14
CA ALA A 85 -0.11 -6.67 -4.90
C ALA A 85 0.76 -7.26 -3.78
N GLU A 86 1.69 -6.48 -3.26
CA GLU A 86 2.46 -6.80 -2.07
C GLU A 86 1.64 -6.45 -0.82
N CYS A 87 1.38 -7.47 0.00
CA CYS A 87 0.55 -7.41 1.21
C CYS A 87 1.17 -8.24 2.35
N ALA A 88 2.51 -8.33 2.39
CA ALA A 88 3.24 -9.23 3.25
C ALA A 88 4.09 -8.49 4.30
N SER A 89 5.16 -7.83 3.87
CA SER A 89 6.14 -7.21 4.77
C SER A 89 7.13 -6.33 4.03
N GLN A 90 7.83 -5.47 4.78
CA GLN A 90 8.94 -4.70 4.22
C GLN A 90 10.05 -5.60 3.68
N GLU A 91 10.28 -6.76 4.29
CA GLU A 91 11.24 -7.76 3.78
C GLU A 91 10.85 -8.30 2.41
N ALA A 92 9.57 -8.66 2.24
CA ALA A 92 9.05 -9.09 0.96
C ALA A 92 9.23 -8.00 -0.13
N VAL A 93 9.08 -6.72 0.22
CA VAL A 93 9.38 -5.63 -0.73
C VAL A 93 10.83 -5.67 -1.19
N ARG A 94 11.80 -5.80 -0.27
CA ARG A 94 13.23 -5.83 -0.61
C ARG A 94 13.60 -7.02 -1.48
N ASP A 95 13.00 -8.17 -1.21
CA ASP A 95 13.42 -9.43 -1.81
C ASP A 95 12.72 -9.70 -3.15
N VAL A 96 11.46 -9.24 -3.29
CA VAL A 96 10.60 -9.62 -4.41
C VAL A 96 10.40 -8.46 -5.41
N VAL A 97 10.15 -7.24 -4.93
CA VAL A 97 9.68 -6.14 -5.79
C VAL A 97 10.69 -5.74 -6.87
N PRO A 98 12.01 -5.59 -6.59
CA PRO A 98 12.98 -5.27 -7.63
C PRO A 98 12.97 -6.27 -8.81
N ALA A 99 12.85 -7.56 -8.52
CA ALA A 99 12.82 -8.60 -9.55
C ALA A 99 11.52 -8.58 -10.37
N LEU A 100 10.37 -8.29 -9.75
CA LEU A 100 9.10 -8.10 -10.46
C LEU A 100 9.17 -6.92 -11.44
N LEU A 101 9.72 -5.78 -11.00
CA LEU A 101 9.85 -4.59 -11.84
C LEU A 101 10.83 -4.81 -13.00
N ALA A 102 11.94 -5.52 -12.76
CA ALA A 102 12.87 -5.92 -13.83
C ALA A 102 12.22 -6.86 -14.85
N ALA A 103 11.23 -7.66 -14.43
CA ALA A 103 10.41 -8.49 -15.30
C ALA A 103 9.24 -7.74 -15.96
N ARG A 104 9.16 -6.40 -15.81
CA ARG A 104 8.08 -5.53 -16.31
C ARG A 104 6.70 -5.85 -15.74
N ILE A 105 6.65 -6.45 -14.55
CA ILE A 105 5.39 -6.75 -13.87
C ILE A 105 5.02 -5.54 -13.01
N GLU A 106 3.89 -4.91 -13.33
CA GLU A 106 3.35 -3.83 -12.52
C GLU A 106 3.06 -4.32 -11.10
N THR A 107 3.54 -3.56 -10.11
CA THR A 107 3.51 -3.97 -8.71
C THR A 107 2.97 -2.85 -7.83
N VAL A 108 1.98 -3.18 -6.99
CA VAL A 108 1.46 -2.33 -5.92
C VAL A 108 2.12 -2.72 -4.61
N VAL A 109 2.66 -1.75 -3.85
CA VAL A 109 3.29 -2.00 -2.55
C VAL A 109 2.52 -1.38 -1.39
N ALA A 110 2.33 -2.14 -0.32
CA ALA A 110 1.71 -1.69 0.92
C ALA A 110 2.74 -1.45 2.04
N SER A 111 3.84 -2.20 2.03
CA SER A 111 4.91 -2.12 3.04
C SER A 111 5.92 -1.02 2.70
N VAL A 112 5.44 0.20 2.51
CA VAL A 112 6.17 1.36 1.95
C VAL A 112 7.42 1.73 2.75
N GLY A 113 7.46 1.46 4.06
CA GLY A 113 8.63 1.74 4.89
C GLY A 113 9.91 1.02 4.46
N ALA A 114 9.82 -0.05 3.65
CA ALA A 114 10.99 -0.67 3.02
C ALA A 114 11.79 0.32 2.15
N LEU A 115 11.11 1.31 1.55
CA LEU A 115 11.71 2.31 0.67
C LEU A 115 12.54 3.37 1.41
N ALA A 116 12.48 3.39 2.75
CA ALA A 116 13.38 4.20 3.56
C ALA A 116 14.83 3.67 3.55
N GLN A 117 15.05 2.43 3.10
CA GLN A 117 16.39 1.87 2.91
C GLN A 117 16.93 2.28 1.53
N ALA A 118 18.07 2.99 1.52
CA ALA A 118 18.67 3.52 0.30
C ALA A 118 18.96 2.42 -0.74
N GLU A 119 19.46 1.26 -0.29
CA GLU A 119 19.74 0.11 -1.17
C GLU A 119 18.46 -0.41 -1.84
N THR A 120 17.37 -0.52 -1.09
CA THR A 120 16.08 -0.98 -1.63
C THR A 120 15.54 0.00 -2.67
N LEU A 121 15.58 1.29 -2.34
CA LEU A 121 15.14 2.34 -3.26
C LEU A 121 15.99 2.38 -4.53
N ALA A 122 17.31 2.22 -4.42
CA ALA A 122 18.22 2.17 -5.55
C ALA A 122 17.95 0.96 -6.46
N ARG A 123 17.72 -0.23 -5.88
CA ARG A 123 17.38 -1.44 -6.65
C ARG A 123 16.05 -1.30 -7.39
N ILE A 124 15.06 -0.63 -6.79
CA ILE A 124 13.78 -0.33 -7.44
C ILE A 124 13.95 0.67 -8.58
N ALA A 125 14.69 1.76 -8.35
CA ALA A 125 14.97 2.77 -9.36
C ALA A 125 15.76 2.19 -10.55
N ALA A 126 16.69 1.27 -10.30
CA ALA A 126 17.51 0.63 -11.32
C ALA A 126 16.73 -0.37 -12.21
N ALA A 127 15.54 -0.80 -11.80
CA ALA A 127 14.74 -1.69 -12.62
C ALA A 127 14.25 -1.00 -13.91
N ASP A 128 13.90 0.30 -13.84
CA ASP A 128 13.53 1.25 -14.92
C ASP A 128 12.48 0.80 -15.97
N THR A 129 12.00 -0.44 -15.89
CA THR A 129 11.15 -1.06 -16.93
C THR A 129 9.76 -1.45 -16.45
N GLY A 130 9.52 -1.43 -15.14
CA GLY A 130 8.25 -1.80 -14.52
C GLY A 130 7.62 -0.63 -13.76
N THR A 131 6.30 -0.68 -13.57
CA THR A 131 5.57 0.34 -12.82
C THR A 131 5.41 -0.08 -11.36
N LEU A 132 5.94 0.74 -10.44
CA LEU A 132 5.68 0.62 -9.02
C LEU A 132 4.58 1.60 -8.60
N ARG A 133 3.49 1.09 -8.03
CA ARG A 133 2.45 1.90 -7.38
C ARG A 133 2.59 1.82 -5.87
N VAL A 134 2.68 2.98 -5.22
CA VAL A 134 2.69 3.07 -3.76
C VAL A 134 1.25 3.23 -3.28
N ALA A 135 0.76 2.29 -2.48
CA ALA A 135 -0.53 2.46 -1.84
C ALA A 135 -0.42 3.53 -0.75
N ALA A 136 -1.33 4.52 -0.75
CA ALA A 136 -1.38 5.55 0.27
C ALA A 136 -1.57 4.97 1.69
N GLY A 137 -2.18 3.79 1.78
CA GLY A 137 -2.32 3.05 3.02
C GLY A 137 -3.39 3.65 3.91
N ALA A 138 -3.01 4.06 5.12
CA ALA A 138 -3.92 4.55 6.15
C ALA A 138 -4.04 6.09 6.18
N VAL A 139 -3.63 6.77 5.11
CA VAL A 139 -3.66 8.23 5.01
C VAL A 139 -4.14 8.67 3.62
N GLY A 140 -4.64 9.91 3.51
CA GLY A 140 -4.99 10.57 2.26
C GLY A 140 -4.19 11.85 2.02
N GLY A 141 -4.49 12.57 0.93
CA GLY A 141 -3.86 13.85 0.60
C GLY A 141 -2.51 13.76 -0.10
N MET A 142 -2.13 12.58 -0.62
CA MET A 142 -0.86 12.40 -1.34
C MET A 142 -0.88 13.13 -2.69
N ASP A 143 -2.03 13.14 -3.36
CA ASP A 143 -2.32 13.94 -4.56
C ASP A 143 -2.06 15.44 -4.32
N ALA A 144 -2.56 15.98 -3.21
CA ALA A 144 -2.34 17.37 -2.84
C ALA A 144 -0.87 17.66 -2.52
N LEU A 145 -0.18 16.78 -1.80
CA LEU A 145 1.26 16.92 -1.54
C LEU A 145 2.07 16.92 -2.84
N GLU A 146 1.78 15.98 -3.75
CA GLU A 146 2.45 15.88 -5.04
C GLU A 146 2.21 17.13 -5.90
N ALA A 147 0.97 17.63 -5.95
CA ALA A 147 0.63 18.85 -6.67
C ALA A 147 1.36 20.08 -6.10
N VAL A 148 1.35 20.25 -4.78
CA VAL A 148 2.02 21.39 -4.11
C VAL A 148 3.53 21.31 -4.26
N ARG A 149 4.10 20.10 -4.30
CA ARG A 149 5.53 19.87 -4.57
C ARG A 149 5.97 20.47 -5.90
N LEU A 150 5.15 20.39 -6.94
CA LEU A 150 5.43 21.01 -8.24
C LEU A 150 5.57 22.54 -8.16
N SER A 151 4.94 23.18 -7.16
CA SER A 151 5.01 24.64 -6.96
C SER A 151 6.17 25.09 -6.06
N GLY A 152 6.86 24.17 -5.37
CA GLY A 152 7.84 24.50 -4.34
C GLY A 152 7.31 24.29 -2.91
N LEU A 153 6.95 23.05 -2.60
CA LEU A 153 6.73 22.58 -1.24
C LEU A 153 8.02 22.74 -0.42
N HIS A 154 7.94 23.27 0.81
CA HIS A 154 9.11 23.55 1.63
C HIS A 154 8.98 23.11 3.10
N ALA A 155 7.78 22.80 3.58
CA ALA A 155 7.59 22.17 4.89
C ALA A 155 6.54 21.06 4.83
N VAL A 156 6.84 19.91 5.44
CA VAL A 156 5.91 18.81 5.67
C VAL A 156 6.17 18.23 7.05
N THR A 157 5.11 18.10 7.85
CA THR A 157 5.13 17.41 9.13
C THR A 157 4.03 16.37 9.16
N TYR A 158 4.40 15.13 9.43
CA TYR A 158 3.48 14.03 9.70
C TYR A 158 3.40 13.77 11.20
N VAL A 159 2.18 13.75 11.75
CA VAL A 159 1.92 13.35 13.14
C VAL A 159 1.08 12.07 13.13
N GLY A 160 1.61 11.02 13.76
CA GLY A 160 0.89 9.77 13.98
C GLY A 160 0.52 9.62 15.44
N ARG A 161 -0.78 9.56 15.75
CA ARG A 161 -1.28 9.35 17.13
C ARG A 161 -1.90 7.97 17.25
N LYS A 162 -1.64 7.31 18.37
CA LYS A 162 -2.29 6.04 18.72
C LYS A 162 -2.56 5.98 20.22
N PRO A 163 -3.56 5.19 20.65
CA PRO A 163 -3.70 4.84 22.06
C PRO A 163 -2.37 4.30 22.61
N PRO A 164 -2.00 4.60 23.88
CA PRO A 164 -0.70 4.19 24.43
C PRO A 164 -0.43 2.68 24.34
N ALA A 165 -1.47 1.85 24.47
CA ALA A 165 -1.40 0.39 24.36
C ALA A 165 -1.06 -0.12 22.95
N ALA A 166 -1.22 0.70 21.91
CA ALA A 166 -0.90 0.34 20.53
C ALA A 166 0.58 0.56 20.16
N TRP A 167 1.35 1.22 21.04
CA TRP A 167 2.78 1.45 20.84
C TRP A 167 3.64 0.34 21.44
N PRO A 168 4.68 -0.14 20.74
CA PRO A 168 5.61 -1.12 21.30
C PRO A 168 6.40 -0.53 22.47
N GLY A 169 6.32 -1.15 23.66
CA GLY A 169 7.07 -0.72 24.85
C GLY A 169 6.22 -0.10 25.97
N GLY A 170 4.91 0.13 25.74
CA GLY A 170 4.00 0.61 26.78
C GLY A 170 4.32 2.03 27.24
N TYR A 171 3.80 3.03 26.53
CA TYR A 171 4.06 4.44 26.85
C TYR A 171 3.01 5.00 27.82
N THR A 172 3.38 6.04 28.55
CA THR A 172 2.43 6.85 29.32
C THR A 172 1.63 7.76 28.38
N ASP A 173 0.52 8.27 28.88
CA ASP A 173 -0.31 9.22 28.16
C ASP A 173 0.46 10.49 27.75
N ASN A 174 0.11 11.05 26.58
CA ASN A 174 0.70 12.24 25.94
C ASN A 174 2.22 12.19 25.72
N ALA A 175 2.81 10.99 25.68
CA ALA A 175 4.23 10.83 25.44
C ALA A 175 4.59 11.03 23.96
N VAL A 176 5.63 11.82 23.70
CA VAL A 176 6.34 11.81 22.41
C VAL A 176 7.13 10.51 22.33
N VAL A 177 6.63 9.55 21.55
CA VAL A 177 7.27 8.26 21.31
C VAL A 177 8.49 8.43 20.40
N PHE A 178 8.39 9.37 19.45
CA PHE A 178 9.46 9.67 18.51
C PHE A 178 9.28 11.06 17.91
N GLU A 179 10.40 11.73 17.66
CA GLU A 179 10.50 12.94 16.86
C GLU A 179 11.79 12.88 16.03
N GLY A 180 11.70 13.20 14.74
CA GLY A 180 12.81 13.14 13.80
C GLY A 180 12.34 13.05 12.35
N SER A 181 13.23 12.62 11.46
CA SER A 181 12.92 12.48 10.03
C SER A 181 12.01 11.28 9.74
N ALA A 182 11.35 11.30 8.58
CA ALA A 182 10.58 10.15 8.10
C ALA A 182 11.47 8.91 7.86
N ARG A 183 12.74 9.10 7.47
CA ARG A 183 13.71 8.00 7.36
C ARG A 183 13.90 7.29 8.69
N GLU A 184 14.24 8.04 9.73
CA GLU A 184 14.48 7.51 11.07
C GLU A 184 13.22 6.85 11.63
N ALA A 185 12.05 7.46 11.45
CA ALA A 185 10.78 6.88 11.87
C ALA A 185 10.52 5.52 11.19
N ALA A 186 10.67 5.45 9.86
CA ALA A 186 10.43 4.23 9.08
C ALA A 186 11.37 3.09 9.46
N LEU A 187 12.66 3.40 9.71
CA LEU A 187 13.67 2.41 10.09
C LEU A 187 13.51 1.96 11.55
N LYS A 188 13.19 2.87 12.49
CA LYS A 188 13.04 2.56 13.91
C LYS A 188 11.71 1.86 14.22
N PHE A 189 10.65 2.16 13.47
CA PHE A 189 9.31 1.62 13.68
C PHE A 189 8.74 0.93 12.43
N PRO A 190 9.36 -0.14 11.92
CA PRO A 190 9.01 -0.75 10.62
C PRO A 190 7.59 -1.30 10.55
N ARG A 191 6.95 -1.59 11.69
CA ARG A 191 5.55 -2.03 11.73
C ARG A 191 4.53 -0.88 11.86
N ASN A 192 4.98 0.33 12.17
CA ASN A 192 4.10 1.45 12.54
C ASN A 192 4.30 2.72 11.70
N ALA A 193 5.39 2.83 10.94
CA ALA A 193 5.78 4.05 10.23
C ALA A 193 5.72 3.94 8.70
N ASN A 194 4.94 3.00 8.14
CA ASN A 194 4.70 2.98 6.68
C ASN A 194 4.05 4.29 6.19
N VAL A 195 3.15 4.90 6.96
CA VAL A 195 2.53 6.18 6.61
C VAL A 195 3.58 7.31 6.52
N ALA A 196 4.55 7.35 7.43
CA ALA A 196 5.65 8.32 7.35
C ALA A 196 6.44 8.17 6.04
N ALA A 197 6.70 6.93 5.62
CA ALA A 197 7.37 6.66 4.36
C ALA A 197 6.52 7.07 3.14
N THR A 198 5.21 6.80 3.16
CA THR A 198 4.29 7.26 2.11
C THR A 198 4.29 8.79 1.98
N VAL A 199 4.14 9.50 3.11
CA VAL A 199 4.15 10.97 3.13
C VAL A 199 5.47 11.53 2.62
N ALA A 200 6.59 10.91 3.01
CA ALA A 200 7.91 11.31 2.53
C ALA A 200 8.06 11.17 1.01
N LEU A 201 7.57 10.08 0.42
CA LEU A 201 7.65 9.84 -1.02
C LEU A 201 6.80 10.83 -1.82
N ALA A 202 5.60 11.16 -1.35
CA ALA A 202 4.72 12.15 -1.98
C ALA A 202 5.19 13.60 -1.75
N GLY A 203 5.85 13.85 -0.62
CA GLY A 203 6.27 15.18 -0.15
C GLY A 203 7.76 15.50 -0.39
N LEU A 204 8.44 15.91 0.68
CA LEU A 204 9.81 16.47 0.61
C LEU A 204 10.93 15.42 0.52
N GLY A 205 10.59 14.13 0.47
CA GLY A 205 11.55 13.05 0.65
C GLY A 205 11.74 12.67 2.12
N PHE A 206 12.47 11.57 2.33
CA PHE A 206 12.62 10.91 3.63
C PHE A 206 13.33 11.74 4.69
N ASP A 207 14.33 12.52 4.30
CA ASP A 207 15.19 13.24 5.24
C ASP A 207 14.62 14.62 5.62
N ALA A 208 13.88 15.26 4.70
CA ALA A 208 13.30 16.60 4.92
C ALA A 208 11.88 16.57 5.51
N THR A 209 11.18 15.44 5.43
CA THR A 209 9.84 15.28 6.04
C THR A 209 9.98 15.04 7.53
N GLN A 210 9.39 15.92 8.34
CA GLN A 210 9.40 15.80 9.81
C GLN A 210 8.29 14.85 10.29
N VAL A 211 8.59 14.07 11.33
CA VAL A 211 7.67 13.09 11.90
C VAL A 211 7.61 13.21 13.41
N ARG A 212 6.39 13.19 13.95
CA ARG A 212 6.13 13.03 15.39
C ARG A 212 5.19 11.86 15.62
N LEU A 213 5.58 10.92 16.48
CA LEU A 213 4.75 9.80 16.87
C LEU A 213 4.34 9.99 18.33
N LEU A 214 3.03 9.98 18.60
CA LEU A 214 2.47 10.35 19.89
C LEU A 214 1.63 9.21 20.47
N ALA A 215 1.83 8.92 21.75
CA ALA A 215 0.91 8.12 22.55
C ALA A 215 -0.14 9.06 23.15
N ASP A 216 -1.41 8.83 22.85
CA ASP A 216 -2.50 9.77 23.14
C ASP A 216 -3.71 8.99 23.67
N ARG A 217 -4.07 9.17 24.95
CA ARG A 217 -5.19 8.44 25.57
C ARG A 217 -6.56 8.83 25.02
N GLU A 218 -6.68 10.02 24.42
CA GLU A 218 -7.95 10.51 23.90
C GLU A 218 -8.25 9.89 22.53
N CYS A 219 -7.23 9.39 21.84
CA CYS A 219 -7.37 8.62 20.62
C CYS A 219 -7.91 7.21 20.94
N THR A 220 -9.08 6.87 20.42
CA THR A 220 -9.60 5.49 20.39
C THR A 220 -9.12 4.71 19.17
N ASN A 221 -8.74 5.43 18.11
CA ASN A 221 -8.27 4.91 16.83
C ASN A 221 -6.89 5.49 16.47
N ASN A 222 -6.25 4.93 15.44
CA ASN A 222 -5.03 5.52 14.89
C ASN A 222 -5.38 6.80 14.11
N VAL A 223 -4.72 7.90 14.41
CA VAL A 223 -4.90 9.18 13.73
C VAL A 223 -3.63 9.53 12.95
N HIS A 224 -3.83 10.00 11.72
CA HIS A 224 -2.77 10.44 10.81
C HIS A 224 -3.04 11.89 10.44
N GLU A 225 -2.11 12.76 10.78
CA GLU A 225 -2.17 14.20 10.54
C GLU A 225 -1.00 14.60 9.65
N ILE A 226 -1.26 15.39 8.61
CA ILE A 226 -0.23 15.95 7.73
C ILE A 226 -0.47 17.45 7.67
N THR A 227 0.56 18.21 8.05
CA THR A 227 0.61 19.65 7.82
C THR A 227 1.68 19.93 6.77
N PHE A 228 1.36 20.77 5.79
CA PHE A 228 2.31 21.13 4.75
C PHE A 228 2.21 22.59 4.34
N SER A 229 3.33 23.13 3.85
CA SER A 229 3.44 24.50 3.34
C SER A 229 4.26 24.53 2.05
N GLY A 230 3.70 25.19 1.04
CA GLY A 230 4.29 25.37 -0.28
C GLY A 230 3.92 26.72 -0.87
N ARG A 231 4.37 27.00 -2.10
CA ARG A 231 4.12 28.29 -2.73
C ARG A 231 2.66 28.50 -3.13
N CYS A 232 1.99 27.45 -3.64
CA CYS A 232 0.61 27.57 -4.11
C CYS A 232 -0.44 27.27 -3.04
N ALA A 233 -0.07 26.58 -1.95
CA ALA A 233 -1.00 26.24 -0.88
C ALA A 233 -0.28 25.89 0.42
N ASN A 234 -0.97 26.16 1.53
CA ASN A 234 -0.74 25.54 2.82
C ASN A 234 -1.94 24.64 3.11
N GLY A 235 -1.73 23.54 3.82
CA GLY A 235 -2.84 22.63 4.11
C GLY A 235 -2.61 21.73 5.30
N PHE A 236 -3.73 21.15 5.71
CA PHE A 236 -3.81 20.19 6.79
C PHE A 236 -4.75 19.05 6.37
N PHE A 237 -4.28 17.82 6.52
CA PHE A 237 -5.09 16.62 6.38
C PHE A 237 -5.12 15.88 7.71
N ARG A 238 -6.31 15.46 8.14
CA ARG A 238 -6.48 14.55 9.26
C ARG A 238 -7.33 13.38 8.83
N MET A 239 -6.83 12.18 9.09
CA MET A 239 -7.54 10.93 8.84
C MET A 239 -7.50 10.06 10.08
N GLU A 240 -8.65 9.48 10.42
CA GLU A 240 -8.80 8.55 11.53
C GLU A 240 -9.11 7.16 10.98
N GLY A 241 -8.21 6.21 11.25
CA GLY A 241 -8.31 4.86 10.74
C GLY A 241 -9.20 4.00 11.62
N LEU A 242 -10.35 3.59 11.10
CA LEU A 242 -11.16 2.57 11.75
C LEU A 242 -10.43 1.20 11.76
N PRO A 243 -10.51 0.44 12.87
CA PRO A 243 -9.85 -0.85 12.97
C PRO A 243 -10.47 -1.85 11.98
N SER A 244 -9.63 -2.70 11.40
CA SER A 244 -10.13 -3.83 10.61
C SER A 244 -10.80 -4.87 11.52
N PRO A 245 -12.00 -5.39 11.18
CA PRO A 245 -12.63 -6.50 11.91
C PRO A 245 -11.75 -7.75 11.99
N ASP A 246 -10.95 -8.00 10.94
CA ASP A 246 -10.11 -9.19 10.79
C ASP A 246 -8.73 -9.04 11.47
N ASN A 247 -8.26 -7.80 11.69
CA ASN A 247 -7.00 -7.50 12.37
C ASN A 247 -7.02 -6.07 12.94
N PRO A 248 -7.35 -5.89 14.23
CA PRO A 248 -7.47 -4.56 14.85
C PRO A 248 -6.19 -3.72 14.80
N ARG A 249 -5.01 -4.33 14.59
CA ARG A 249 -3.73 -3.63 14.49
C ARG A 249 -3.48 -2.99 13.12
N THR A 250 -4.28 -3.32 12.11
CA THR A 250 -4.15 -2.77 10.76
C THR A 250 -5.35 -1.89 10.45
N SER A 251 -5.08 -0.71 9.88
CA SER A 251 -6.14 0.19 9.40
C SER A 251 -6.88 -0.47 8.24
N LEU A 252 -8.22 -0.52 8.32
CA LEU A 252 -9.06 -1.10 7.28
C LEU A 252 -8.81 -0.46 5.91
N THR A 253 -8.57 0.86 5.91
CA THR A 253 -8.32 1.66 4.70
C THR A 253 -7.06 1.26 3.94
N ALA A 254 -6.05 0.68 4.62
CA ALA A 254 -4.82 0.26 3.96
C ALA A 254 -5.06 -0.85 2.91
N GLY A 255 -5.94 -1.82 3.22
CA GLY A 255 -6.31 -2.86 2.26
C GLY A 255 -7.10 -2.33 1.07
N TYR A 256 -8.02 -1.38 1.31
CA TYR A 256 -8.76 -0.72 0.23
C TYR A 256 -7.88 0.20 -0.62
N SER A 257 -6.85 0.82 -0.02
CA SER A 257 -5.87 1.63 -0.76
C SER A 257 -5.09 0.76 -1.76
N VAL A 258 -4.63 -0.42 -1.34
CA VAL A 258 -4.01 -1.40 -2.25
C VAL A 258 -5.00 -1.83 -3.35
N ALA A 259 -6.24 -2.14 -2.97
CA ALA A 259 -7.28 -2.51 -3.93
C ALA A 259 -7.52 -1.41 -4.98
N ARG A 260 -7.59 -0.14 -4.56
CA ARG A 260 -7.71 1.01 -5.47
C ARG A 260 -6.55 1.04 -6.47
N CYS A 261 -5.32 0.84 -6.02
CA CYS A 261 -4.15 0.82 -6.91
C CYS A 261 -4.19 -0.37 -7.88
N VAL A 262 -4.65 -1.54 -7.45
CA VAL A 262 -4.88 -2.71 -8.34
C VAL A 262 -5.94 -2.38 -9.39
N LEU A 263 -7.06 -1.79 -8.98
CA LEU A 263 -8.14 -1.39 -9.88
C LEU A 263 -7.71 -0.30 -10.87
N ALA A 264 -6.83 0.62 -10.45
CA ALA A 264 -6.27 1.64 -11.33
C ALA A 264 -5.31 1.06 -12.38
N SER A 265 -4.59 -0.01 -12.06
CA SER A 265 -3.69 -0.70 -13.00
C SER A 265 -4.44 -1.40 -14.14
N ILE A 266 -5.66 -1.88 -13.90
CA ILE A 266 -6.43 -2.66 -14.88
C ILE A 266 -7.37 -1.81 -15.76
N GLY A 267 -7.34 -0.48 -15.61
CA GLY A 267 -8.03 0.47 -16.49
C GLY A 267 -9.50 0.70 -16.13
N SER A 268 -9.77 1.79 -15.39
CA SER A 268 -11.07 2.47 -15.38
C SER A 268 -10.98 3.70 -16.27
N CYS A 269 -12.02 3.98 -17.07
CA CYS A 269 -12.06 5.20 -17.91
C CYS A 269 -12.11 6.48 -17.07
N LEU A 270 -12.56 6.37 -15.82
CA LEU A 270 -12.51 7.43 -14.83
C LEU A 270 -11.51 7.02 -13.74
N ALA A 271 -10.41 7.77 -13.65
CA ALA A 271 -9.40 7.59 -12.62
C ALA A 271 -9.16 8.92 -11.90
N PHE A 272 -9.22 8.88 -10.57
CA PHE A 272 -8.66 9.95 -9.75
C PHE A 272 -7.15 9.79 -9.73
N SER A 273 -6.44 10.88 -10.05
CA SER A 273 -4.99 11.02 -9.83
C SER A 273 -4.65 10.66 -8.39
#